data_AF-A0A8T5AYV1-F1
#
_entry.id   AF-A0A8T5AYV1-F1
#
_cell.length_a   1.000
_cell.length_b   1.000
_cell.length_c   1.000
_cell.angle_alpha   90.00
_cell.angle_beta   90.00
_cell.angle_gamma   90.00
#
_symmetry.space_group_name_H-M   'P 1'
#
loop_
_entity.id
_entity.type
_entity.pdbx_description
1 polymer ?
#
loop_
_entity_poly.entity_id
_entity_poly.type
_entity_poly.pdbx_seq_one_letter_code
_entity_poly.pdbx_strand_id
1 'polypeptide(L)' 'MEKEEARNGFIVHLVVYILVNVMLIVINLMYTPEALWFFFPLIGWGIGVSMHYLFGVRLIEKDLIEKEAKAEYRARQGK' A
#
# COMPACT_ATOMS: atom_id res chain seq x y z
N MET A 1 1.46 -13.08 12.49
CA MET A 1 0.13 -12.43 12.41
C MET A 1 0.25 -11.00 11.92
N GLU A 2 1.07 -10.12 12.53
CA GLU A 2 1.23 -8.71 12.11
C GLU A 2 1.59 -8.51 10.62
N LYS A 3 2.49 -9.35 10.07
CA LYS A 3 2.92 -9.31 8.66
C LYS A 3 1.79 -9.62 7.66
N GLU A 4 0.81 -10.42 8.08
CA GLU A 4 -0.29 -10.89 7.23
C GLU A 4 -1.44 -9.87 7.21
N GLU A 5 -1.75 -9.25 8.35
CA GLU A 5 -2.73 -8.17 8.45
C GLU A 5 -2.31 -6.93 7.64
N ALA A 6 -1.04 -6.55 7.69
CA ALA A 6 -0.52 -5.45 6.88
C ALA A 6 -0.59 -5.72 5.38
N ARG A 7 -0.32 -6.96 4.96
CA ARG A 7 -0.46 -7.38 3.56
C ARG A 7 -1.92 -7.32 3.11
N ASN A 8 -2.84 -7.77 3.96
CA ASN A 8 -4.28 -7.76 3.65
C ASN A 8 -4.81 -6.32 3.56
N GLY A 9 -4.41 -5.42 4.48
CA GLY A 9 -4.76 -4.01 4.42
C GLY A 9 -4.27 -3.32 3.14
N PHE A 10 -3.06 -3.64 2.68
CA PHE A 10 -2.53 -3.14 1.42
C PHE A 10 -3.30 -3.66 0.19
N ILE A 11 -3.65 -4.94 0.16
CA ILE A 11 -4.42 -5.54 -0.95
C ILE A 11 -5.77 -4.83 -1.10
N VAL A 12 -6.48 -4.56 0.00
CA VAL A 12 -7.75 -3.83 -0.03
C VAL A 12 -7.57 -2.43 -0.64
N HIS A 13 -6.54 -1.69 -0.22
CA HIS A 13 -6.27 -0.36 -0.77
C HIS A 13 -5.94 -0.42 -2.27
N LEU A 14 -5.18 -1.42 -2.72
CA LEU A 14 -4.86 -1.61 -4.14
C LEU A 14 -6.11 -1.94 -4.96
N VAL A 15 -6.98 -2.82 -4.45
CA VAL A 15 -8.24 -3.18 -5.12
C VAL A 15 -9.16 -1.97 -5.24
N VAL A 16 -9.34 -1.21 -4.17
CA VAL A 16 -10.14 0.03 -4.18
C VAL A 16 -9.54 1.04 -5.16
N TYR A 17 -8.22 1.20 -5.18
CA TYR A 17 -7.54 2.10 -6.12
C TYR A 17 -7.82 1.71 -7.58
N ILE A 18 -7.71 0.42 -7.92
CA ILE A 18 -7.99 -0.07 -9.28
C ILE A 18 -9.46 0.17 -9.65
N LEU A 19 -10.39 -0.21 -8.78
CA LEU A 19 -11.84 -0.07 -9.03
C LEU A 19 -12.24 1.40 -9.26
N VAL A 20 -11.75 2.31 -8.42
CA VAL A 20 -12.06 3.73 -8.55
C VAL A 20 -11.46 4.30 -9.83
N ASN A 21 -10.22 3.96 -10.18
CA ASN A 21 -9.61 4.43 -11.43
C ASN A 21 -10.33 3.91 -12.67
N VAL A 22 -10.73 2.64 -12.69
CA VAL A 22 -11.54 2.08 -13.78
C VAL A 22 -12.87 2.83 -13.92
N MET A 23 -13.55 3.10 -12.80
CA MET A 23 -14.77 3.90 -12.80
C MET A 23 -14.54 5.31 -13.35
N LEU A 24 -13.47 6.00 -12.94
CA LEU A 24 -13.14 7.34 -13.41
C LEU A 24 -12.78 7.37 -14.90
N ILE A 25 -12.07 6.34 -15.40
CA ILE A 25 -11.79 6.18 -16.83
C ILE A 25 -13.10 6.06 -17.61
N VAL A 26 -14.03 5.19 -17.16
CA VAL A 26 -15.33 5.02 -17.80
C VAL A 26 -16.12 6.32 -17.80
N ILE A 27 -16.20 7.02 -16.67
CA ILE A 27 -16.88 8.33 -16.57
C ILE A 27 -16.24 9.33 -17.54
N ASN A 28 -14.91 9.42 -17.57
CA ASN A 28 -14.25 10.39 -18.42
C ASN A 28 -14.53 10.13 -19.90
N LEU A 29 -14.44 8.88 -20.36
CA LEU A 29 -14.70 8.51 -21.75
C LEU A 29 -16.17 8.68 -22.13
N MET A 30 -17.10 8.51 -21.18
CA MET A 30 -18.54 8.67 -21.42
C MET A 30 -18.99 10.14 -21.48
N TYR A 31 -18.50 10.98 -20.57
CA TYR A 31 -19.02 12.34 -20.39
C TYR A 31 -18.15 13.43 -21.00
N THR A 32 -16.84 13.20 -21.13
CA THR A 32 -15.91 14.22 -21.64
C THR A 32 -14.72 13.56 -22.35
N PRO A 33 -14.95 12.82 -23.45
CA PRO A 33 -13.89 12.09 -24.14
C PRO A 33 -12.81 13.00 -24.73
N GLU A 34 -13.14 14.27 -25.00
CA GLU A 34 -12.21 15.26 -25.54
C GLU A 34 -11.15 15.73 -24.53
N ALA A 35 -11.40 15.56 -23.23
CA ALA A 35 -10.48 15.96 -22.16
C ALA A 35 -10.21 14.78 -21.24
N LEU A 36 -9.02 14.18 -21.35
CA LEU A 36 -8.62 12.99 -20.58
C LEU A 36 -8.17 13.33 -19.15
N TRP A 37 -9.08 13.84 -18.32
CA TRP A 37 -8.80 14.21 -16.94
C TRP A 37 -8.53 13.01 -16.02
N PHE A 38 -8.90 11.78 -16.40
CA PHE A 38 -8.66 10.59 -15.58
C PHE A 38 -7.17 10.35 -15.25
N PHE A 39 -6.24 10.89 -16.05
CA PHE A 39 -4.80 10.77 -15.82
C PHE A 39 -4.34 11.44 -14.51
N PHE A 40 -4.96 12.55 -14.12
CA PHE A 40 -4.59 13.29 -12.92
C PHE A 40 -4.82 12.48 -11.63
N PRO A 41 -6.03 11.92 -11.36
CA PRO A 41 -6.22 11.05 -10.20
C PRO A 41 -5.42 9.76 -10.32
N LEU A 42 -5.23 9.21 -11.53
CA LEU A 42 -4.47 7.98 -11.73
C LEU A 42 -3.00 8.15 -11.31
N ILE A 43 -2.31 9.17 -11.80
CA ILE A 43 -0.92 9.45 -11.45
C ILE A 43 -0.82 10.00 -10.02
N GLY A 44 -1.65 10.97 -9.66
CA GLY A 44 -1.59 11.62 -8.35
C GLY A 44 -1.82 10.65 -7.19
N TRP A 45 -2.86 9.82 -7.27
CA TRP A 45 -3.13 8.82 -6.24
C TRP A 45 -2.24 7.60 -6.39
N GLY A 46 -1.81 7.25 -7.61
CA GLY A 46 -0.89 6.14 -7.87
C GLY A 46 0.42 6.30 -7.11
N ILE A 47 0.99 7.51 -7.09
CA ILE A 47 2.20 7.82 -6.31
C ILE A 47 1.96 7.59 -4.82
N GLY A 48 0.83 8.04 -4.28
CA GLY A 48 0.48 7.85 -2.87
C GLY A 48 0.38 6.37 -2.48
N VAL A 49 -0.28 5.55 -3.30
CA VAL A 49 -0.40 4.10 -3.07
C VAL A 49 0.95 3.40 -3.19
N SER A 50 1.78 3.75 -4.18
CA SER A 50 3.14 3.21 -4.31
C SER A 50 4.04 3.57 -3.13
N MET A 51 3.95 4.81 -2.62
CA MET A 51 4.65 5.20 -1.39
C MET A 51 4.13 4.41 -0.20
N HIS A 52 2.81 4.23 -0.06
CA HIS A 52 2.25 3.44 1.03
C HIS A 52 2.73 1.99 1.01
N TYR A 53 2.85 1.37 -0.18
CA TYR A 53 3.45 0.05 -0.33
C TYR A 53 4.91 0.03 0.10
N LEU A 54 5.72 0.94 -0.43
CA LEU A 54 7.17 0.96 -0.18
C LEU A 54 7.50 1.26 1.29
N PHE A 55 6.82 2.23 1.89
CA PHE A 55 7.06 2.59 3.30
C PHE A 55 6.37 1.60 4.24
N GLY A 56 5.13 1.19 3.97
CA GLY A 56 4.42 0.23 4.81
C GLY A 56 5.15 -1.10 4.91
N VAL A 57 5.57 -1.67 3.77
CA VAL A 57 6.26 -2.97 3.77
C VAL A 57 7.67 -2.88 4.36
N ARG A 58 8.45 -1.84 4.02
CA ARG A 58 9.82 -1.70 4.54
C ARG A 58 9.89 -1.36 6.03
N LEU A 59 8.95 -0.58 6.55
CA LEU A 59 8.92 -0.22 7.97
C LEU A 59 8.53 -1.43 8.82
N ILE A 60 7.57 -2.23 8.34
CA ILE A 60 7.14 -3.45 9.02
C ILE A 60 8.26 -4.51 9.04
N GLU A 61 9.02 -4.64 7.95
CA GLU A 61 10.16 -5.55 7.91
C GLU A 61 11.24 -5.18 8.94
N LYS A 62 11.56 -3.88 9.07
CA LYS A 62 12.51 -3.41 10.08
C LYS A 62 12.04 -3.65 11.51
N ASP A 63 10.77 -3.37 11.80
CA ASP A 63 10.19 -3.58 13.13
C ASP A 63 10.22 -5.06 13.53
N LEU A 64 9.94 -5.96 12.59
CA LEU A 64 9.98 -7.41 12.84
C LEU A 64 11.40 -7.91 13.11
N ILE A 65 12.38 -7.48 12.30
CA ILE A 65 13.78 -7.83 12.51
C ILE A 65 14.27 -7.31 13.87
N GLU A 66 13.88 -6.08 14.27
CA GLU A 66 14.26 -5.52 15.57
C GLU A 66 13.61 -6.29 16.74
N LYS A 67 12.32 -6.66 16.61
CA LYS A 67 11.61 -7.47 17.61
C LYS A 67 12.26 -8.83 17.79
N GLU A 68 12.61 -9.52 16.71
CA GLU A 68 13.31 -10.81 16.74
C GLU A 68 14.70 -10.67 17.40
N ALA A 69 15.49 -9.66 17.02
CA ALA A 69 16.81 -9.41 17.61
C ALA A 69 16.75 -9.13 19.13
N LYS A 70 15.76 -8.34 19.58
CA LYS A 70 15.52 -8.11 21.02
C LYS A 70 15.05 -9.36 21.76
N ALA A 71 14.26 -10.22 21.12
CA ALA A 71 13.80 -11.47 21.71
C ALA A 71 14.96 -12.46 21.89
N GLU A 72 15.83 -12.61 20.89
CA GLU A 72 17.03 -13.44 20.99
C GLU A 72 18.01 -12.93 22.07
N TYR A 73 18.24 -11.60 22.13
CA TYR A 73 19.09 -11.00 23.16
C TYR A 73 18.57 -11.30 24.57
N ARG A 74 17.25 -11.16 24.79
CA ARG A 74 16.61 -11.50 26.07
C ARG A 74 16.67 -12.99 26.40
N ALA A 75 16.52 -13.88 25.41
CA ALA A 75 16.63 -15.32 25.61
C ALA A 75 18.06 -15.78 25.97
N ARG A 76 19.09 -15.07 25.49
CA ARG A 76 20.50 -15.35 25.84
C ARG A 76 20.93 -14.75 27.18
N GLN A 77 20.39 -13.60 27.56
CA GLN A 77 20.72 -12.92 28.84
C GLN A 77 19.89 -13.45 30.03
N GLY A 78 18.74 -14.10 29.78
CA GLY A 78 17.91 -14.73 30.81
C GLY A 78 18.34 -16.15 31.21
N LYS A 79 19.52 -16.60 30.78
CA LYS A 79 20.15 -17.88 31.12
C LYS A 79 21.45 -17.62 31.87
#